data_AF-I9LFJ2-F1
#
_entry.id   AF-I9LFJ2-F1
#
_cell.length_a   1.000
_cell.length_b   1.000
_cell.length_c   1.000
_cell.angle_alpha   90.00
_cell.angle_beta   90.00
_cell.angle_gamma   90.00
#
_symmetry.space_group_name_H-M   'P 1'
#
loop_
_entity.id
_entity.type
_entity.pdbx_description
1 polymer ?
#
loop_
_entity_poly.entity_id
_entity_poly.type
_entity_poly.pdbx_seq_one_letter_code
_entity_poly.pdbx_strand_id
1 'polypeptide(L)' 'MHHKLSSQKKIEYDTLCNAISELSQEIDCLIKENKDASEIYEQLEATLNQCVHLLRKSFITETAKIK' A
#
# COMPACT_ATOMS: atom_id res chain seq x y z
N MET A 1 0.22 15.48 -17.98
CA MET A 1 -0.51 16.11 -16.86
C MET A 1 0.06 15.55 -15.56
N HIS A 2 0.76 16.35 -14.74
CA HIS A 2 1.21 15.92 -13.41
C HIS A 2 0.03 16.06 -12.45
N HIS A 3 -0.69 14.97 -12.21
CA HIS A 3 -1.77 14.92 -11.23
C HIS A 3 -1.15 15.10 -9.84
N LYS A 4 -1.22 16.32 -9.30
CA LYS A 4 -0.87 16.58 -7.89
C LYS A 4 -1.89 15.83 -7.04
N LEU A 5 -1.52 14.64 -6.56
CA LEU A 5 -2.12 14.07 -5.36
C LEU A 5 -2.13 15.18 -4.30
N SER A 6 -3.29 15.45 -3.70
CA SER A 6 -3.38 16.38 -2.57
C SER A 6 -2.34 15.97 -1.53
N SER A 7 -1.66 16.93 -0.89
CA SER A 7 -0.52 16.66 0.00
C SER A 7 -0.80 15.55 1.02
N GLN A 8 -2.04 15.47 1.50
CA GLN A 8 -2.53 14.43 2.40
C GLN A 8 -2.55 13.03 1.78
N LYS A 9 -3.07 12.88 0.55
CA LYS A 9 -3.07 11.60 -0.18
C LYS A 9 -1.66 11.12 -0.52
N LYS A 10 -0.74 12.06 -0.76
CA LYS A 10 0.67 11.73 -0.97
C LYS A 10 1.30 11.17 0.30
N ILE A 11 1.02 11.79 1.46
CA ILE A 11 1.50 11.32 2.77
C ILE A 11 0.90 9.94 3.11
N GLU A 12 -0.39 9.73 2.87
CA GLU A 12 -1.05 8.44 3.09
C GLU A 12 -0.45 7.34 2.20
N TYR A 13 -0.22 7.63 0.91
CA TYR A 13 0.43 6.69 0.00
C TYR A 13 1.87 6.37 0.43
N ASP A 14 2.66 7.38 0.79
CA ASP A 14 4.05 7.21 1.25
C ASP A 14 4.12 6.36 2.52
N THR A 15 3.18 6.58 3.44
CA THR A 15 3.06 5.80 4.68
C THR A 15 2.75 4.33 4.39
N LEU A 16 1.82 4.06 3.46
CA LEU A 16 1.49 2.71 3.03
C LEU A 16 2.69 2.03 2.33
N CYS A 17 3.43 2.77 1.50
CA CYS A 17 4.65 2.26 0.87
C CYS A 17 5.73 1.90 1.88
N ASN A 18 5.95 2.74 2.92
CA ASN A 18 6.90 2.44 3.98
C ASN A 18 6.47 1.19 4.76
N ALA A 19 5.21 1.09 5.15
CA ALA A 19 4.69 -0.09 5.85
C ALA A 19 4.85 -1.38 5.03
N ILE A 20 4.58 -1.34 3.72
CA ILE A 20 4.81 -2.47 2.81
C ILE A 20 6.28 -2.87 2.79
N SER A 21 7.19 -1.89 2.75
CA SER A 21 8.64 -2.15 2.76
C SER A 21 9.09 -2.80 4.07
N GLU A 22 8.61 -2.31 5.20
CA GLU A 22 8.95 -2.86 6.52
C GLU A 22 8.43 -4.30 6.68
N LEU A 23 7.16 -4.55 6.35
CA LEU A 23 6.56 -5.88 6.41
C LEU A 23 7.27 -6.86 5.47
N SER A 24 7.66 -6.40 4.26
CA SER A 24 8.41 -7.24 3.31
C SER A 24 9.80 -7.62 3.83
N GLN A 25 10.49 -6.67 4.50
CA GLN A 25 11.79 -6.95 5.12
C GLN A 25 11.66 -7.90 6.31
N GLU A 26 10.60 -7.75 7.10
CA GLU A 26 10.34 -8.63 8.24
C GLU A 26 10.03 -10.06 7.78
N ILE A 27 9.25 -10.23 6.72
CA ILE A 27 9.00 -11.53 6.07
C ILE A 27 10.31 -12.16 5.61
N ASP A 28 11.19 -11.41 4.93
CA ASP A 28 12.48 -11.92 4.46
C ASP A 28 13.36 -12.39 5.63
N CYS A 29 13.38 -11.64 6.74
CA CYS A 29 14.06 -12.03 7.97
C CYS A 29 13.48 -13.31 8.57
N LEU A 30 12.15 -13.40 8.72
CA LEU A 30 11.47 -14.56 9.30
C LEU A 30 11.69 -15.82 8.45
N ILE A 31 11.63 -15.71 7.12
CA ILE A 31 11.91 -16.82 6.20
C ILE A 31 13.36 -17.28 6.33
N LYS A 32 14.32 -16.35 6.41
CA LYS A 32 15.74 -16.68 6.65
C LYS A 32 15.96 -17.38 7.99
N GLU A 33 15.20 -17.00 9.00
CA GLU A 33 15.21 -17.65 10.32
C GLU A 33 14.36 -18.92 10.40
N ASN A 34 13.72 -19.34 9.30
CA ASN A 34 12.81 -20.51 9.25
C ASN A 34 11.65 -20.41 10.26
N LYS A 35 11.20 -19.18 10.53
CA LYS A 35 10.07 -18.86 11.42
C LYS A 35 8.79 -18.74 10.61
N ASP A 36 7.66 -18.97 11.27
CA ASP A 36 6.36 -18.66 10.69
C ASP A 36 6.24 -17.16 10.42
N ALA A 37 5.87 -16.81 9.18
CA ALA A 37 5.64 -15.45 8.74
C ALA A 37 4.19 -15.23 8.32
N SER A 38 3.29 -16.19 8.60
CA SER A 38 1.92 -16.21 8.09
C SER A 38 1.15 -14.96 8.53
N GLU A 39 1.28 -14.57 9.79
CA GLU A 39 0.63 -13.36 10.33
C GLU A 39 1.14 -12.07 9.65
N ILE A 40 2.44 -11.97 9.38
CA ILE A 40 3.02 -10.80 8.69
C ILE A 40 2.58 -10.77 7.22
N TYR A 41 2.42 -11.92 6.58
CA TYR A 41 1.86 -12.02 5.23
C TYR A 41 0.40 -11.51 5.18
N GLU A 42 -0.43 -11.85 6.16
CA GLU A 42 -1.80 -11.33 6.25
C GLU A 42 -1.81 -9.80 6.43
N GLN A 43 -0.92 -9.27 7.27
CA GLN A 43 -0.76 -7.83 7.46
C GLN A 43 -0.28 -7.12 6.18
N LEU A 44 0.65 -7.73 5.44
CA LEU A 44 1.14 -7.22 4.17
C LEU A 44 0.02 -7.21 3.12
N GLU A 45 -0.76 -8.28 3.02
CA GLU A 45 -1.89 -8.37 2.09
C GLU A 45 -2.96 -7.30 2.40
N ALA A 46 -3.29 -7.11 3.69
CA ALA A 46 -4.22 -6.07 4.10
C ALA A 46 -3.70 -4.66 3.72
N THR A 47 -2.42 -4.39 3.94
CA THR A 47 -1.78 -3.10 3.62
C THR A 47 -1.73 -2.86 2.10
N LEU A 48 -1.42 -3.88 1.31
CA LEU A 48 -1.46 -3.82 -0.16
C LEU A 48 -2.89 -3.53 -0.66
N ASN A 49 -3.90 -4.19 -0.09
CA ASN A 49 -5.30 -3.94 -0.43
C ASN A 49 -5.72 -2.50 -0.13
N GLN A 50 -5.28 -1.92 0.98
CA GLN A 50 -5.51 -0.50 1.30
C GLN A 50 -4.83 0.43 0.29
N CYS A 51 -3.59 0.14 -0.10
CA CYS A 51 -2.87 0.90 -1.12
C CYS A 51 -3.58 0.85 -2.48
N VAL A 52 -4.01 -0.34 -2.92
CA VAL A 52 -4.81 -0.52 -4.14
C VAL A 52 -6.14 0.23 -4.05
N HIS A 53 -6.81 0.22 -2.90
CA HIS A 53 -8.06 0.96 -2.71
C HIS A 53 -7.84 2.47 -2.84
N LEU A 54 -6.78 3.02 -2.24
CA LEU A 54 -6.43 4.44 -2.31
C LEU A 54 -6.12 4.88 -3.74
N LEU A 55 -5.38 4.06 -4.48
CA LEU A 55 -5.11 4.26 -5.90
C LEU A 55 -6.41 4.21 -6.71
N ARG A 56 -7.20 3.13 -6.59
CA ARG A 56 -8.49 2.98 -7.29
C ARG A 56 -9.42 4.16 -7.03
N LYS A 57 -9.56 4.60 -5.79
CA LYS A 57 -10.39 5.76 -5.44
C LYS A 57 -9.89 7.03 -6.12
N SER A 58 -8.58 7.19 -6.24
CA SER A 58 -8.00 8.34 -6.95
C SER A 58 -8.21 8.27 -8.47
N PHE A 59 -8.16 7.09 -9.09
CA PHE A 59 -8.40 6.92 -10.53
C PHE A 59 -9.88 6.89 -10.95
N ILE A 60 -10.77 6.25 -10.18
CA ILE A 60 -12.21 6.12 -10.50
C ILE A 60 -12.95 7.45 -10.30
N THR A 61 -12.51 8.29 -9.35
CA THR A 61 -13.14 9.61 -9.13
C THR A 61 -12.86 10.58 -10.30
N GLU A 62 -11.84 10.32 -11.13
CA GLU A 62 -11.54 11.15 -12.30
C GLU A 62 -12.37 10.77 -13.53
N THR A 63 -12.74 9.50 -13.72
CA THR A 63 -13.58 9.09 -14.87
C THR A 63 -15.05 9.47 -14.69
N ALA A 64 -15.52 9.67 -13.46
CA ALA A 64 -16.89 10.09 -13.18
C ALA A 64 -17.17 11.59 -13.43
N LYS A 65 -16.14 12.41 -13.70
CA LYS A 65 -16.29 13.84 -14.02
C LYS A 65 -16.34 14.15 -15.52
N ILE A 66 -16.26 13.13 -16.37
CA ILE A 66 -16.46 13.24 -17.83
C ILE A 66 -17.82 12.64 -18.15
N LYS A 67 -18.90 13.30 -17.71
CA LYS A 67 -20.25 13.04 -18.22
C LYS A 67 -21.09 14.31 -18.15
#